data_AF-A0A432Q1X9-F1
#
_entry.id   AF-A0A432Q1X9-F1
#
_cell.length_a   1.000
_cell.length_b   1.000
_cell.length_c   1.000
_cell.angle_alpha   90.00
_cell.angle_beta   90.00
_cell.angle_gamma   90.00
#
_symmetry.space_group_name_H-M   'P 1'
#
loop_
_entity.id
_entity.type
_entity.pdbx_description
1 polymer ?
#
loop_
_entity_poly.entity_id
_entity_poly.type
_entity_poly.pdbx_seq_one_letter_code
_entity_poly.pdbx_strand_id
1 'polypeptide(L)' 'MLFAHNGVIYETMIDIIIDTNVLVSALKSDMGASYALISTLPSPKFQFSISVPLYTEYQDILTRKEHLTGASTEKE' A
#
# COMPACT_ATOMS: atom_id res chain seq x y z
N MET A 1 12.50 -10.85 9.08
CA MET A 1 13.30 -12.02 9.53
C MET A 1 14.76 -11.61 9.50
N LEU A 2 15.52 -11.83 10.58
CA LEU A 2 16.93 -11.44 10.67
C LEU A 2 17.77 -12.68 10.37
N PHE A 3 18.62 -12.61 9.34
CA PHE A 3 19.62 -13.63 9.06
C PHE A 3 20.99 -13.08 9.40
N ALA A 4 21.85 -13.92 9.99
CA ALA A 4 23.24 -13.58 10.25
C ALA A 4 24.15 -14.46 9.38
N HIS A 5 25.00 -13.85 8.57
CA HIS A 5 26.06 -14.53 7.82
C HIS A 5 27.34 -13.68 7.94
N ASN A 6 28.43 -14.28 8.43
CA ASN A 6 29.72 -13.62 8.69
C ASN A 6 29.64 -12.34 9.54
N GLY A 7 28.76 -12.32 10.56
CA GLY A 7 28.62 -11.18 11.47
C GLY A 7 27.85 -9.97 10.91
N VAL A 8 27.36 -10.07 9.67
CA VAL A 8 26.46 -9.06 9.07
C VAL A 8 25.02 -9.49 9.31
N ILE A 9 24.22 -8.55 9.82
CA ILE A 9 22.78 -8.71 10.03
C ILE A 9 22.05 -8.23 8.78
N TYR A 10 21.30 -9.13 8.14
CA TYR A 10 20.45 -8.80 7.00
C TYR A 10 19.01 -8.74 7.50
N GLU A 11 18.39 -7.57 7.39
CA GLU A 11 16.94 -7.47 7.54
C GLU A 11 16.31 -7.91 6.23
N THR A 12 15.61 -9.05 6.26
CA THR A 12 14.88 -9.51 5.08
C THR A 12 13.66 -8.62 4.91
N MET A 13 13.72 -7.75 3.91
CA MET A 13 12.56 -7.00 3.47
C MET A 13 11.56 -7.96 2.85
N ILE A 14 10.30 -7.87 3.28
CA ILE A 14 9.24 -8.72 2.73
C ILE A 14 8.72 -8.07 1.45
N ASP A 15 8.76 -8.77 0.33
CA ASP A 15 8.07 -8.32 -0.87
C ASP A 15 6.56 -8.54 -0.72
N ILE A 16 5.79 -7.46 -0.87
CA ILE A 16 4.34 -7.51 -0.79
C ILE A 16 3.72 -7.03 -2.10
N ILE A 17 2.62 -7.69 -2.48
CA ILE A 17 1.70 -7.21 -3.49
C ILE A 17 0.43 -6.79 -2.74
N ILE A 18 -0.06 -5.59 -3.01
CA ILE A 18 -1.23 -5.04 -2.32
C ILE A 18 -2.46 -5.39 -3.15
N ASP A 19 -3.46 -6.05 -2.56
CA ASP A 19 -4.70 -6.30 -3.30
C ASP A 19 -5.46 -4.97 -3.55
N THR A 20 -6.20 -4.90 -4.65
CA THR A 20 -6.99 -3.74 -5.06
C THR A 20 -7.96 -3.30 -3.97
N ASN A 21 -8.57 -4.26 -3.25
CA ASN A 21 -9.51 -3.95 -2.15
C ASN A 21 -8.86 -3.16 -1.00
N VAL A 22 -7.57 -3.37 -0.72
CA VAL A 22 -6.81 -2.65 0.31
C VAL A 22 -6.63 -1.20 -0.14
N LEU A 23 -6.23 -0.99 -1.39
CA LEU A 23 -6.07 0.35 -1.97
C LEU A 23 -7.41 1.09 -2.02
N VAL A 24 -8.49 0.44 -2.49
CA VAL A 24 -9.84 1.00 -2.52
C VAL A 24 -10.31 1.41 -1.12
N SER A 25 -10.08 0.55 -0.12
CA SER A 25 -10.50 0.83 1.26
C SER A 25 -9.70 1.98 1.86
N ALA A 26 -8.39 2.05 1.60
CA ALA A 26 -7.54 3.15 2.03
C ALA A 26 -7.92 4.48 1.37
N LEU A 27 -8.34 4.46 0.10
CA LEU A 27 -8.85 5.64 -0.62
C LEU A 27 -10.19 6.15 -0.07
N LYS A 28 -11.04 5.24 0.42
CA LYS A 28 -12.39 5.57 0.88
C LYS A 28 -12.47 6.08 2.32
N SER A 29 -11.49 5.78 3.16
CA SER A 29 -11.52 6.16 4.58
C SER A 29 -10.12 6.21 5.19
N ASP A 30 -9.85 7.24 5.97
CA ASP A 30 -8.61 7.45 6.73
C ASP A 30 -8.61 6.81 8.14
N MET A 31 -9.72 6.18 8.54
CA MET A 31 -9.88 5.59 9.88
C MET A 31 -9.62 4.07 9.92
N GLY A 32 -9.32 3.44 8.78
CA GLY A 32 -9.20 1.99 8.63
C GLY A 32 -7.78 1.44 8.65
N ALA A 33 -7.66 0.13 8.89
CA ALA A 33 -6.37 -0.58 8.84
C ALA A 33 -5.69 -0.50 7.47
N SER A 34 -6.44 -0.48 6.38
CA SER A 34 -5.88 -0.30 5.03
C SER A 34 -5.20 1.06 4.89
N TYR A 35 -5.84 2.14 5.35
CA TYR A 35 -5.23 3.47 5.33
C TYR A 35 -3.99 3.53 6.22
N ALA A 36 -4.06 2.96 7.43
CA ALA A 36 -2.91 2.90 8.32
C ALA A 36 -1.73 2.14 7.67
N LEU A 37 -2.00 1.02 7.01
CA LEU A 37 -0.99 0.23 6.28
C LEU A 37 -0.39 1.02 5.13
N ILE A 38 -1.21 1.60 4.25
CA ILE A 38 -0.75 2.37 3.09
C ILE A 38 0.02 3.63 3.54
N SER A 39 -0.40 4.29 4.61
CA SER A 39 0.28 5.47 5.19
C SER A 39 1.66 5.15 5.76
N THR A 40 2.01 3.87 5.94
CA THR A 40 3.37 3.46 6.35
C THR A 40 4.36 3.37 5.18
N LEU A 41 3.91 3.55 3.93
CA LEU A 41 4.78 3.53 2.77
C LEU A 41 5.53 4.88 2.60
N PRO A 42 6.82 4.86 2.21
CA PRO A 42 7.68 3.68 2.09
C PRO A 42 8.07 3.13 3.49
N SER A 43 8.21 1.81 3.59
CA SER A 43 8.52 1.13 4.86
C SER A 43 9.83 0.34 4.75
N PRO A 44 10.71 0.35 5.78
CA PRO A 44 11.89 -0.53 5.79
C PRO A 44 11.53 -2.00 6.00
N LYS A 45 10.30 -2.30 6.42
CA LYS A 45 9.85 -3.66 6.75
C LYS A 45 9.43 -4.46 5.51
N PHE A 46 9.01 -3.78 4.45
CA PHE A 46 8.49 -4.42 3.24
C PHE A 46 8.64 -3.54 2.00
N GLN A 47 8.82 -4.19 0.86
CA GLN A 47 8.87 -3.56 -0.45
C GLN A 47 7.51 -3.73 -1.11
N PHE A 48 6.93 -2.63 -1.59
CA PHE A 48 5.76 -2.71 -2.46
C PHE A 48 6.21 -3.13 -3.86
N SER A 49 5.85 -4.36 -4.24
CA SER A 49 6.10 -4.94 -5.55
C SER A 49 4.90 -4.72 -6.47
N ILE A 50 5.16 -4.20 -7.67
CA ILE A 50 4.14 -3.90 -8.67
C ILE A 50 4.66 -4.21 -10.06
N SER A 51 3.79 -4.72 -10.94
CA SER A 51 4.07 -4.93 -12.36
C SER A 51 3.28 -3.95 -13.22
N VAL A 52 3.65 -3.80 -14.49
CA VAL A 52 2.92 -2.92 -15.42
C VAL A 52 1.43 -3.30 -15.53
N PRO A 53 1.05 -4.58 -15.74
CA PRO A 53 -0.37 -4.96 -15.80
C PRO A 53 -1.14 -4.65 -14.50
N LEU A 54 -0.51 -4.89 -13.35
CA LEU A 54 -1.14 -4.64 -12.05
C LEU A 54 -1.35 -3.14 -11.78
N TYR A 55 -0.36 -2.32 -12.18
CA TYR A 55 -0.51 -0.87 -12.12
C TYR A 55 -1.67 -0.38 -12.99
N THR A 56 -1.81 -0.90 -14.21
CA THR A 56 -2.93 -0.52 -15.09
C THR A 56 -4.28 -0.94 -14.51
N GLU A 57 -4.37 -2.10 -13.85
CA GLU A 57 -5.58 -2.53 -13.14
C GLU A 57 -5.92 -1.58 -11.98
N TYR A 58 -4.92 -1.20 -11.17
CA TYR A 58 -5.15 -0.22 -10.11
C TYR A 58 -5.63 1.12 -10.68
N GLN A 59 -5.03 1.61 -11.76
CA GLN A 59 -5.49 2.85 -12.36
C GLN A 59 -6.95 2.76 -12.82
N ASP A 60 -7.31 1.67 -13.52
CA ASP A 60 -8.69 1.47 -14.01
C ASP A 60 -9.71 1.41 -12.86
N ILE A 61 -9.35 0.82 -11.71
CA ILE A 61 -10.26 0.67 -10.58
C ILE A 61 -10.27 1.91 -9.68
N LEU A 62 -9.11 2.43 -9.29
CA LEU A 62 -9.00 3.49 -8.30
C LEU A 62 -9.46 4.85 -8.84
N THR A 63 -9.51 5.04 -10.15
CA THR A 63 -9.95 6.29 -10.78
C THR A 63 -11.43 6.34 -11.10
N ARG A 64 -12.20 5.27 -10.85
CA ARG A 64 -13.66 5.29 -11.09
C ARG A 64 -14.36 6.21 -10.10
N LYS A 65 -15.41 6.88 -10.56
CA LYS A 65 -16.09 7.96 -9.80
C LYS A 65 -16.58 7.50 -8.42
N GLU A 66 -17.04 6.26 -8.30
CA GLU A 66 -17.51 5.64 -7.06
C GLU A 66 -16.43 5.43 -5.99
N HIS A 67 -15.15 5.58 -6.35
CA HIS A 67 -14.00 5.51 -5.44
C HIS A 67 -13.42 6.89 -5.08
N LEU A 68 -13.80 7.95 -5.80
CA LEU A 68 -13.27 9.31 -5.60
C LEU A 68 -14.03 10.13 -4.55
N THR A 69 -15.11 9.60 -3.97
CA THR A 69 -16.02 10.33 -3.07
C THR A 69 -15.62 10.31 -1.59
N GLY A 70 -14.54 9.61 -1.23
CA GLY A 70 -14.13 9.36 0.16
C GLY A 70 -12.89 10.13 0.64
N ALA A 71 -12.22 10.89 -0.23
CA ALA A 71 -11.20 11.83 0.21
C ALA A 71 -11.90 12.93 1.00
N SER A 72 -11.58 13.03 2.30
CA SER A 72 -12.12 14.03 3.21
C SER A 72 -12.19 15.40 2.54
N THR A 73 -13.42 15.83 2.24
CA THR A 73 -13.74 17.24 2.01
C THR A 73 -13.12 18.03 3.14
N GLU A 74 -12.19 18.91 2.75
CA GLU A 74 -11.62 20.06 3.43
C GLU A 74 -11.98 20.20 4.92
N LYS A 75 -10.96 20.08 5.78
CA LYS A 75 -10.99 20.68 7.12
C LYS A 75 -11.09 22.19 6.94
N GLU A 76 -12.24 22.75 7.30
CA GLU A 76 -12.44 24.18 7.63
C GLU A 76 -11.66 24.57 8.90
#